data_AF-A0A226GWC7-F1
#
_entry.id   AF-A0A226GWC7-F1
#
_cell.length_a   1.000
_cell.length_b   1.000
_cell.length_c   1.000
_cell.angle_alpha   90.00
_cell.angle_beta   90.00
_cell.angle_gamma   90.00
#
_symmetry.space_group_name_H-M   'P 1'
#
loop_
_entity.id
_entity.type
_entity.pdbx_description
1 polymer ?
#
loop_
_entity_poly.entity_id
_entity_poly.type
_entity_poly.pdbx_seq_one_letter_code
_entity_poly.pdbx_strand_id
1 'polypeptide(L)'
;MNKIIVSLLLSIFLVGCKTSKEPSNSETAFKQYLIDTNKMDKDAVINDSYYDKYFLQYLDYETKNHISSNPYLKVNNVYSYLKNNGNSYIFSIFADDGRFYTGTYTIDSEYLTATVNGTIKLKQLIKLKRHGLFEIENNILKTRRFIITPFKEWYESDTGYIKNDTLHFTAIYKSKKYEYKKKWLSKTHKTHFIHKYQPKLIATKIKDSRTGLDVFMVEGEFTSNE
;
A
#
# COMPACT_ATOMS: atom_id res chain seq x y z
N MET A 1 21.95 -15.23 1.41
CA MET A 1 21.08 -14.05 1.27
C MET A 1 19.68 -14.39 1.78
N ASN A 2 19.08 -13.79 2.80
CA ASN A 2 19.53 -12.91 3.86
C ASN A 2 18.62 -13.22 5.06
N LYS A 3 19.07 -14.07 5.99
CA LYS A 3 18.32 -14.43 7.22
C LYS A 3 18.38 -13.33 8.30
N ILE A 4 19.01 -12.20 7.99
CA ILE A 4 19.33 -11.11 8.91
C ILE A 4 18.15 -10.15 9.10
N ILE A 5 17.23 -10.05 8.13
CA ILE A 5 16.15 -9.04 8.17
C ILE A 5 15.00 -9.44 9.10
N VAL A 6 14.77 -10.74 9.32
CA VAL A 6 13.69 -11.21 10.21
C VAL A 6 14.09 -11.14 11.69
N SER A 7 15.38 -10.99 12.00
CA SER A 7 15.84 -10.82 13.38
C SER A 7 15.65 -9.40 13.92
N LEU A 8 15.31 -8.41 13.07
CA LEU A 8 15.20 -7.00 13.49
C LEU A 8 13.85 -6.66 14.13
N LEU A 9 12.85 -7.54 14.02
CA LEU A 9 11.46 -7.29 14.47
C LEU A 9 11.06 -8.02 15.76
N LEU A 10 11.96 -8.78 16.41
CA LEU A 10 11.60 -9.62 17.57
C LEU A 10 12.48 -9.45 18.82
N SER A 11 13.37 -8.46 18.88
CA SER A 11 14.36 -8.32 19.99
C SER A 11 13.97 -7.34 21.11
N ILE A 12 12.75 -6.81 21.13
CA ILE A 12 12.37 -5.66 22.01
C ILE A 12 11.98 -6.07 23.45
N PHE A 13 12.05 -7.36 23.84
CA PHE A 13 11.58 -7.80 25.16
C PHE A 13 12.64 -8.21 26.21
N LEU A 14 13.91 -7.81 26.06
CA LEU A 14 14.93 -8.06 27.09
C LEU A 14 15.61 -6.76 27.56
N VAL A 15 14.90 -6.01 28.41
CA VAL A 15 15.49 -4.93 29.20
C VAL A 15 15.80 -5.48 30.59
N GLY A 16 17.09 -5.79 30.81
CA GLY A 16 17.66 -6.09 32.12
C GLY A 16 19.17 -5.80 32.09
N CYS A 17 19.59 -4.89 32.97
CA CYS A 17 20.96 -4.50 33.32
C CYS A 17 21.76 -3.56 32.39
N LYS A 18 22.30 -2.53 33.05
CA LYS A 18 23.07 -1.38 32.55
C LYS A 18 24.37 -1.80 31.86
N THR A 19 24.64 -1.20 30.72
CA THR A 19 25.95 -1.03 30.09
C THR A 19 25.80 0.19 29.17
N SER A 20 26.81 1.06 29.06
CA SER A 20 26.82 2.17 28.12
C SER A 20 26.67 1.62 26.70
N LYS A 21 25.44 1.64 26.17
CA LYS A 21 25.13 1.14 24.84
C LYS A 21 25.33 2.28 23.85
N GLU A 22 26.15 2.03 22.84
CA GLU A 22 26.09 2.83 21.62
C GLU A 22 24.62 2.88 21.16
N PRO A 23 24.13 4.05 20.71
CA PRO A 23 22.75 4.17 20.27
C PRO A 23 22.51 3.15 19.16
N SER A 24 21.40 2.41 19.28
CA SER A 24 21.05 1.44 18.24
C SER A 24 20.82 2.17 16.90
N ASN A 25 21.06 1.51 15.77
CA ASN A 25 20.83 2.10 14.44
C ASN A 25 19.43 2.74 14.30
N SER A 26 18.41 2.18 14.98
CA SER A 26 17.06 2.74 15.05
C SER A 26 16.97 4.06 15.81
N GLU A 27 17.73 4.23 16.90
CA GLU A 27 17.75 5.49 17.66
C GLU A 27 18.48 6.58 16.88
N THR A 28 19.56 6.24 16.18
CA THR A 28 20.27 7.17 15.30
C THR A 28 19.37 7.64 14.16
N ALA A 29 18.66 6.74 13.50
CA ALA A 29 17.75 7.08 12.40
C ALA A 29 16.56 7.94 12.89
N PHE A 30 15.97 7.60 14.04
CA PHE A 30 14.90 8.40 14.62
C PHE A 30 15.37 9.80 15.04
N LYS A 31 16.55 9.92 15.66
CA LYS A 31 17.15 11.22 15.96
C LYS A 31 17.39 12.04 14.69
N GLN A 32 17.92 11.42 13.65
CA GLN A 32 18.14 12.08 12.37
C GLN A 32 16.83 12.62 11.78
N TYR A 33 15.75 11.83 11.79
CA TYR A 33 14.43 12.28 11.40
C TYR A 33 13.96 13.51 12.19
N LEU A 34 14.16 13.54 13.50
CA LEU A 34 13.76 14.68 14.33
C LEU A 34 14.53 15.94 13.94
N ILE A 35 15.82 15.82 13.62
CA ILE A 35 16.67 16.93 13.17
C ILE A 35 16.23 17.39 11.78
N ASP A 36 16.11 16.48 10.81
CA ASP A 36 15.75 16.78 9.41
C ASP A 36 14.37 17.41 9.29
N THR A 37 13.49 17.16 10.26
CA THR A 37 12.14 17.73 10.31
C THR A 37 11.99 18.89 11.30
N ASN A 38 13.11 19.47 11.77
CA ASN A 38 13.17 20.62 12.68
C ASN A 38 12.36 20.42 13.99
N LYS A 39 12.26 19.17 14.47
CA LYS A 39 11.61 18.83 15.73
C LYS A 39 12.59 18.78 16.90
N MET A 40 13.89 18.73 16.62
CA MET A 40 14.97 18.64 17.60
C MET A 40 16.22 19.36 17.06
N ASP A 41 16.93 20.07 17.93
CA ASP A 41 18.25 20.62 17.59
C ASP A 41 19.30 19.51 17.48
N LYS A 42 20.26 19.66 16.57
CA LYS A 42 21.30 18.64 16.28
C LYS A 42 22.04 18.16 17.54
N ASP A 43 22.30 19.08 18.46
CA ASP A 43 23.09 18.85 19.68
C ASP A 43 22.23 18.35 20.86
N ALA A 44 20.90 18.29 20.71
CA ALA A 44 20.00 17.84 21.77
C ALA A 44 20.13 16.33 22.02
N VAL A 45 19.90 15.93 23.27
CA VAL A 45 19.86 14.52 23.69
C VAL A 45 18.44 14.00 23.59
N ILE A 46 18.27 12.85 22.94
CA ILE A 46 16.97 12.21 22.81
C ILE A 46 16.49 11.66 24.16
N ASN A 47 15.20 11.80 24.43
CA ASN A 47 14.55 11.30 25.64
C ASN A 47 13.16 10.72 25.29
N ASP A 48 12.53 10.06 26.27
CA ASP A 48 11.25 9.35 26.09
C ASP A 48 10.12 10.25 25.54
N SER A 49 10.12 11.54 25.88
CA SER A 49 9.09 12.48 25.39
C SER A 49 9.12 12.64 23.86
N TYR A 50 10.30 12.56 23.24
CA TYR A 50 10.41 12.58 21.79
C TYR A 50 9.82 11.32 21.16
N TYR A 51 10.05 10.15 21.76
CA TYR A 51 9.47 8.89 21.28
C TYR A 51 7.95 8.94 21.35
N ASP A 52 7.39 9.30 22.50
CA ASP A 52 5.94 9.37 22.70
C ASP A 52 5.26 10.31 21.70
N LYS A 53 5.90 11.45 21.42
CA LYS A 53 5.31 12.49 20.58
C LYS A 53 5.48 12.25 19.07
N TYR A 54 6.59 11.64 18.65
CA TYR A 54 7.01 11.68 17.25
C TYR A 54 7.34 10.32 16.64
N PHE A 55 7.44 9.24 17.42
CA PHE A 55 7.85 7.94 16.88
C PHE A 55 6.87 7.43 15.81
N LEU A 56 5.56 7.60 16.00
CA LEU A 56 4.57 7.23 14.97
C LEU A 56 4.74 8.05 13.68
N GLN A 57 5.05 9.34 13.78
CA GLN A 57 5.29 10.20 12.62
C GLN A 57 6.58 9.82 11.88
N TYR A 58 7.57 9.32 12.62
CA TYR A 58 8.78 8.75 12.04
C TYR A 58 8.48 7.46 11.27
N LEU A 59 7.66 6.56 11.82
CA LEU A 59 7.25 5.35 11.10
C LEU A 59 6.48 5.66 9.82
N ASP A 60 5.60 6.65 9.84
CA ASP A 60 4.88 7.12 8.65
C ASP A 60 5.85 7.74 7.62
N TYR A 61 6.84 8.51 8.08
CA TYR A 61 7.89 9.09 7.23
C TYR A 61 8.74 8.02 6.55
N GLU A 62 9.23 7.03 7.30
CA GLU A 62 10.00 5.92 6.77
C GLU A 62 9.18 5.09 5.77
N THR A 63 7.92 4.81 6.10
CA THR A 63 6.99 4.11 5.20
C THR A 63 6.85 4.85 3.87
N LYS A 64 6.61 6.16 3.93
CA LYS A 64 6.48 7.01 2.75
C LYS A 64 7.75 7.02 1.91
N ASN A 65 8.91 7.20 2.53
CA ASN A 65 10.20 7.21 1.83
C ASN A 65 10.47 5.86 1.16
N HIS A 66 10.25 4.77 1.87
CA HIS A 66 10.44 3.41 1.36
C HIS A 66 9.55 3.14 0.15
N ILE A 67 8.25 3.45 0.23
CA ILE A 67 7.30 3.27 -0.88
C ILE A 67 7.66 4.18 -2.06
N SER A 68 7.99 5.44 -1.81
CA SER A 68 8.30 6.43 -2.85
C SER A 68 9.65 6.19 -3.53
N SER A 69 10.53 5.38 -2.92
CA SER A 69 11.82 5.00 -3.50
C SER A 69 11.69 4.01 -4.66
N ASN A 70 10.55 3.32 -4.81
CA ASN A 70 10.36 2.39 -5.92
C ASN A 70 10.14 3.17 -7.24
N PRO A 71 10.97 2.95 -8.28
CA PRO A 71 10.89 3.74 -9.52
C PRO A 71 9.67 3.42 -10.40
N TYR A 72 9.04 2.27 -10.17
CA TYR A 72 7.93 1.77 -11.00
C TYR A 72 6.56 1.95 -10.33
N LEU A 73 6.50 2.16 -9.02
CA LEU A 73 5.24 2.46 -8.36
C LEU A 73 4.93 3.96 -8.51
N LYS A 74 3.82 4.27 -9.18
CA LYS A 74 3.23 5.60 -9.20
C LYS A 74 2.32 5.74 -7.98
N VAL A 75 2.92 6.20 -6.88
CA VAL A 75 2.23 6.39 -5.61
C VAL A 75 1.10 7.42 -5.75
N ASN A 76 -0.02 7.21 -5.06
CA ASN A 76 -1.21 8.08 -5.10
C ASN A 76 -1.83 8.25 -6.50
N ASN A 77 -1.42 7.45 -7.48
CA ASN A 77 -1.95 7.46 -8.84
C ASN A 77 -2.85 6.26 -9.11
N VAL A 78 -3.67 6.39 -10.15
CA VAL A 78 -4.69 5.39 -10.50
C VAL A 78 -4.10 4.30 -11.38
N TYR A 79 -4.37 3.06 -10.98
CA TYR A 79 -4.22 1.88 -11.80
C TYR A 79 -5.58 1.29 -12.10
N SER A 80 -5.74 0.66 -13.25
CA SER A 80 -6.97 -0.07 -13.59
C SER A 80 -6.68 -1.46 -14.16
N TYR A 81 -7.60 -2.39 -13.93
CA TYR A 81 -7.63 -3.68 -14.64
C TYR A 81 -9.06 -4.05 -15.04
N LEU A 82 -9.20 -4.63 -16.23
CA LEU A 82 -10.46 -5.15 -16.73
C LEU A 82 -10.73 -6.53 -16.11
N LYS A 83 -11.84 -6.68 -15.40
CA LYS A 83 -12.25 -7.98 -14.86
C LYS A 83 -12.41 -9.00 -16.00
N ASN A 84 -12.13 -10.27 -15.71
CA ASN A 84 -12.18 -11.35 -16.71
C ASN A 84 -13.52 -11.49 -17.44
N ASN A 85 -14.62 -11.00 -16.88
CA ASN A 85 -15.94 -10.99 -17.53
C ASN A 85 -16.11 -9.84 -18.54
N GLY A 86 -15.08 -9.01 -18.75
CA GLY A 86 -15.02 -7.96 -19.76
C GLY A 86 -15.93 -6.76 -19.56
N ASN A 87 -16.69 -6.71 -18.46
CA ASN A 87 -17.76 -5.71 -18.31
C ASN A 87 -17.50 -4.66 -17.23
N SER A 88 -16.42 -4.78 -16.46
CA SER A 88 -16.14 -3.93 -15.31
C SER A 88 -14.65 -3.70 -15.12
N TYR A 89 -14.28 -2.47 -14.78
CA TYR A 89 -12.92 -2.14 -14.35
C TYR A 89 -12.82 -2.13 -12.83
N ILE A 90 -11.72 -2.67 -12.31
CA ILE A 90 -11.29 -2.42 -10.94
C ILE A 90 -10.24 -1.31 -10.99
N PHE A 91 -10.52 -0.21 -10.31
CA PHE A 91 -9.59 0.88 -10.10
C PHE A 91 -8.87 0.67 -8.77
N SER A 92 -7.59 1.01 -8.72
CA SER A 92 -6.74 0.82 -7.54
C SER A 92 -5.76 1.97 -7.39
N ILE A 93 -5.56 2.42 -6.14
CA ILE A 93 -4.54 3.40 -5.78
C ILE A 93 -3.72 2.82 -4.63
N PHE A 94 -2.39 2.91 -4.76
CA PHE A 94 -1.43 2.54 -3.73
C PHE A 94 -0.87 3.83 -3.15
N ALA A 95 -1.24 4.13 -1.91
CA ALA A 95 -0.92 5.40 -1.28
C ALA A 95 0.45 5.39 -0.59
N ASP A 96 1.00 6.57 -0.35
CA ASP A 96 2.29 6.78 0.32
C ASP A 96 2.28 6.38 1.80
N ASP A 97 1.12 6.06 2.36
CA ASP A 97 0.94 5.62 3.74
C ASP A 97 0.82 4.09 3.90
N GLY A 98 1.17 3.33 2.86
CA GLY A 98 1.12 1.86 2.87
C GLY A 98 -0.30 1.27 2.76
N ARG A 99 -1.31 2.10 2.51
CA ARG A 99 -2.70 1.66 2.28
C ARG A 99 -3.02 1.62 0.80
N PHE A 100 -3.89 0.71 0.40
CA PHE A 100 -4.42 0.72 -0.96
C PHE A 100 -5.95 0.77 -0.99
N TYR A 101 -6.46 1.40 -2.04
CA TYR A 101 -7.85 1.79 -2.20
C TYR A 101 -8.36 1.18 -3.49
N THR A 102 -9.58 0.65 -3.48
CA THR A 102 -10.16 0.03 -4.67
C THR A 102 -11.63 0.39 -4.86
N GLY A 103 -12.10 0.25 -6.09
CA GLY A 103 -13.49 0.42 -6.50
C GLY A 103 -13.73 -0.33 -7.81
N THR A 104 -14.92 -0.91 -7.98
CA THR A 104 -15.29 -1.66 -9.19
C THR A 104 -16.47 -0.98 -9.85
N TYR A 105 -16.36 -0.71 -11.15
CA TYR A 105 -17.36 0.02 -11.92
C TYR A 105 -17.61 -0.65 -13.27
N THR A 106 -18.88 -0.84 -13.59
CA THR A 106 -19.34 -1.45 -14.85
C THR A 106 -19.18 -0.46 -16.00
N ILE A 107 -18.72 -0.94 -17.15
CA ILE A 107 -18.67 -0.20 -18.41
C ILE A 107 -20.10 0.12 -18.86
N ASP A 108 -20.30 1.23 -19.55
CA ASP A 108 -21.62 1.68 -20.02
C ASP A 108 -22.68 1.76 -18.91
N SER A 109 -22.29 2.39 -17.80
CA SER A 109 -23.13 2.57 -16.62
C SER A 109 -23.27 4.06 -16.26
N GLU A 110 -23.86 4.38 -15.11
CA GLU A 110 -23.89 5.76 -14.61
C GLU A 110 -22.48 6.35 -14.35
N TYR A 111 -21.45 5.51 -14.14
CA TYR A 111 -20.10 5.97 -13.82
C TYR A 111 -19.16 5.98 -15.02
N LEU A 112 -19.31 5.04 -15.96
CA LEU A 112 -18.40 4.86 -17.10
C LEU A 112 -19.17 4.92 -18.40
N THR A 113 -18.56 5.52 -19.43
CA THR A 113 -19.06 5.41 -20.81
C THR A 113 -18.85 3.99 -21.35
N ALA A 114 -19.55 3.67 -22.44
CA ALA A 114 -19.08 2.64 -23.36
C ALA A 114 -17.69 3.00 -23.90
N THR A 115 -16.97 2.01 -24.40
CA THR A 115 -15.66 2.21 -25.05
C THR A 115 -15.88 2.87 -26.41
N VAL A 116 -15.28 4.05 -26.61
CA VAL A 116 -15.31 4.77 -27.89
C VAL A 116 -13.87 5.00 -28.33
N ASN A 117 -13.47 4.45 -29.49
CA ASN A 117 -12.11 4.53 -30.02
C ASN A 117 -11.03 4.12 -28.98
N GLY A 118 -11.28 3.02 -28.26
CA GLY A 118 -10.38 2.53 -27.20
C GLY A 118 -10.28 3.42 -25.96
N THR A 119 -11.17 4.41 -25.80
CA THR A 119 -11.18 5.32 -24.64
C THR A 119 -12.47 5.15 -23.85
N ILE A 120 -12.34 5.16 -22.52
CA ILE A 120 -13.46 5.15 -21.56
C ILE A 120 -13.36 6.40 -20.70
N LYS A 121 -14.49 7.09 -20.50
CA LYS A 121 -14.57 8.30 -19.67
C LYS A 121 -15.33 8.02 -18.39
N LEU A 122 -14.90 8.64 -17.30
CA LEU A 122 -15.68 8.72 -16.07
C LEU A 122 -16.75 9.81 -16.27
N LYS A 123 -18.03 9.42 -16.22
CA LYS A 123 -19.17 10.34 -16.35
C LYS A 123 -19.33 11.24 -15.11
N GLN A 124 -18.81 10.78 -13.98
CA GLN A 124 -18.79 11.48 -12.69
C GLN A 124 -17.64 10.97 -11.83
N LEU A 125 -17.33 11.69 -10.75
CA LEU A 125 -16.32 11.28 -9.77
C LEU A 125 -16.64 9.90 -9.21
N ILE A 126 -15.68 8.98 -9.30
CA ILE A 126 -15.78 7.66 -8.66
C ILE A 126 -15.05 7.66 -7.32
N LYS A 127 -15.55 6.89 -6.35
CA LYS A 127 -15.00 6.83 -4.99
C LYS A 127 -14.31 5.51 -4.73
N LEU A 128 -12.98 5.54 -4.51
CA LEU A 128 -12.21 4.39 -4.10
C LEU A 128 -12.07 4.36 -2.58
N LYS A 129 -12.43 3.23 -1.97
CA LYS A 129 -12.41 3.03 -0.52
C LYS A 129 -11.20 2.20 -0.11
N ARG A 130 -10.73 2.41 1.12
CA ARG A 130 -9.63 1.64 1.71
C ARG A 130 -9.95 0.15 1.63
N HIS A 131 -9.11 -0.60 0.94
CA HIS A 131 -9.28 -2.03 0.74
C HIS A 131 -8.31 -2.86 1.57
N GLY A 132 -7.14 -2.31 1.92
CA GLY A 132 -6.14 -3.02 2.69
C GLY A 132 -4.82 -2.29 2.87
N LEU A 133 -3.80 -3.06 3.23
CA LEU A 133 -2.40 -2.62 3.37
C LEU A 133 -1.55 -3.25 2.26
N PHE A 134 -0.42 -2.64 1.94
CA PHE A 134 0.56 -3.23 1.06
C PHE A 134 2.00 -2.97 1.52
N GLU A 135 2.88 -3.83 1.06
CA GLU A 135 4.32 -3.74 1.27
C GLU A 135 5.02 -3.96 -0.06
N ILE A 136 6.12 -3.24 -0.27
CA ILE A 136 6.98 -3.40 -1.43
C ILE A 136 8.38 -3.70 -0.94
N GLU A 137 9.03 -4.68 -1.54
CA GLU A 137 10.44 -4.98 -1.29
C GLU A 137 11.10 -5.22 -2.64
N ASN A 138 12.03 -4.33 -3.01
CA ASN A 138 12.50 -4.20 -4.39
C ASN A 138 11.31 -3.97 -5.33
N ASN A 139 11.01 -4.94 -6.19
CA ASN A 139 9.86 -4.92 -7.09
C ASN A 139 8.78 -5.94 -6.71
N ILE A 140 8.89 -6.60 -5.56
CA ILE A 140 7.88 -7.56 -5.08
C ILE A 140 6.80 -6.77 -4.36
N LEU A 141 5.55 -6.94 -4.80
CA LEU A 141 4.38 -6.34 -4.18
C LEU A 141 3.63 -7.41 -3.38
N LYS A 142 3.29 -7.08 -2.14
CA LYS A 142 2.42 -7.89 -1.28
C LYS A 142 1.29 -7.01 -0.79
N THR A 143 0.06 -7.48 -0.88
CA THR A 143 -1.11 -6.80 -0.33
C THR A 143 -1.74 -7.65 0.75
N ARG A 144 -2.45 -7.02 1.68
CA ARG A 144 -3.32 -7.67 2.65
C ARG A 144 -4.67 -6.99 2.58
N ARG A 145 -5.70 -7.70 2.14
CA ARG A 145 -7.07 -7.18 2.03
C ARG A 145 -7.80 -7.26 3.37
N PHE A 146 -8.71 -6.32 3.62
CA PHE A 146 -9.61 -6.33 4.77
C PHE A 146 -11.00 -6.87 4.40
N ILE A 147 -11.05 -8.00 3.70
CA ILE A 147 -12.30 -8.62 3.24
C ILE A 147 -12.44 -10.06 3.77
N ILE A 148 -13.69 -10.51 3.85
CA ILE A 148 -14.07 -11.93 3.91
C ILE A 148 -14.27 -12.40 2.47
N THR A 149 -13.65 -13.50 2.10
CA THR A 149 -13.67 -14.02 0.73
C THR A 149 -14.92 -14.89 0.51
N PRO A 150 -15.26 -15.30 -0.73
CA PRO A 150 -16.35 -16.24 -0.99
C PRO A 150 -16.21 -17.58 -0.23
N PHE A 151 -14.99 -17.91 0.20
CA PHE A 151 -14.69 -19.08 1.03
C PHE A 151 -14.86 -18.82 2.54
N LYS A 152 -15.42 -17.67 2.93
CA LYS A 152 -15.59 -17.19 4.32
C LYS A 152 -14.27 -17.01 5.08
N GLU A 153 -13.19 -16.65 4.37
CA GLU A 153 -11.85 -16.49 4.94
C GLU A 153 -11.46 -15.02 5.01
N TRP A 154 -10.91 -14.59 6.14
CA TRP A 154 -10.40 -13.22 6.31
C TRP A 154 -8.96 -13.09 5.82
N TYR A 155 -8.61 -11.89 5.32
CA TYR A 155 -7.23 -11.46 5.03
C TYR A 155 -6.53 -12.25 3.91
N GLU A 156 -7.20 -12.44 2.77
CA GLU A 156 -6.50 -12.82 1.55
C GLU A 156 -5.45 -11.76 1.20
N SER A 157 -4.27 -12.27 0.86
CA SER A 157 -3.14 -11.45 0.52
C SER A 157 -2.74 -11.76 -0.92
N ASP A 158 -2.60 -10.74 -1.75
CA ASP A 158 -2.12 -10.91 -3.11
C ASP A 158 -0.60 -10.75 -3.10
N THR A 159 0.09 -11.54 -3.90
CA THR A 159 1.50 -11.32 -4.19
C THR A 159 1.69 -11.17 -5.68
N GLY A 160 2.66 -10.33 -6.01
CA GLY A 160 2.94 -9.95 -7.37
C GLY A 160 4.27 -9.24 -7.47
N TYR A 161 4.45 -8.57 -8.59
CA TYR A 161 5.59 -7.72 -8.82
C TYR A 161 5.20 -6.48 -9.60
N ILE A 162 6.07 -5.47 -9.55
CA ILE A 162 5.94 -4.21 -10.27
C ILE A 162 6.98 -4.19 -11.38
N LYS A 163 6.55 -3.86 -12.59
CA LYS A 163 7.44 -3.70 -13.75
C LYS A 163 6.86 -2.66 -14.68
N ASN A 164 7.66 -1.69 -15.12
CA ASN A 164 7.27 -0.68 -16.11
C ASN A 164 5.90 -0.05 -15.79
N ASP A 165 5.75 0.46 -14.57
CA ASP A 165 4.52 1.11 -14.08
C ASP A 165 3.26 0.22 -14.12
N THR A 166 3.46 -1.10 -14.15
CA THR A 166 2.38 -2.10 -14.17
C THR A 166 2.53 -3.03 -12.98
N LEU A 167 1.40 -3.33 -12.31
CA LEU A 167 1.35 -4.26 -11.19
C LEU A 167 0.82 -5.61 -11.67
N HIS A 168 1.61 -6.66 -11.49
CA HIS A 168 1.29 -8.02 -11.88
C HIS A 168 1.02 -8.87 -10.64
N PHE A 169 -0.25 -9.10 -10.32
CA PHE A 169 -0.63 -10.04 -9.27
C PHE A 169 -0.69 -11.45 -9.83
N THR A 170 0.09 -12.35 -9.25
CA THR A 170 0.31 -13.71 -9.76
C THR A 170 -0.23 -14.80 -8.84
N ALA A 171 -0.44 -14.48 -7.57
CA ALA A 171 -1.00 -15.42 -6.62
C ALA A 171 -1.76 -14.74 -5.49
N ILE A 172 -2.75 -15.47 -4.98
CA ILE A 172 -3.46 -15.17 -3.74
C ILE A 172 -3.12 -16.25 -2.73
N TYR A 173 -2.79 -15.84 -1.50
CA TYR A 173 -2.58 -16.74 -0.37
C TYR A 173 -3.49 -16.40 0.80
N LYS A 174 -3.87 -17.44 1.52
CA LYS A 174 -4.54 -17.33 2.81
C LYS A 174 -3.54 -16.90 3.89
N SER A 175 -3.84 -15.81 4.59
CA SER A 175 -3.08 -15.35 5.76
C SER A 175 -4.00 -15.39 6.99
N LYS A 176 -3.69 -16.23 7.99
CA LYS A 176 -4.38 -16.14 9.30
C LYS A 176 -3.84 -14.92 10.04
N LYS A 177 -4.77 -14.21 10.69
CA LYS A 177 -4.70 -12.86 11.30
C LYS A 177 -3.42 -12.47 12.06
N TYR A 178 -2.52 -13.39 12.43
CA TYR A 178 -1.36 -13.08 13.28
C TYR A 178 -0.04 -13.79 12.99
N GLU A 179 0.09 -14.64 11.98
CA GLU A 179 1.40 -15.22 11.70
C GLU A 179 1.56 -15.44 10.19
N TYR A 180 2.55 -14.78 9.61
CA TYR A 180 3.14 -15.12 8.31
C TYR A 180 3.85 -16.50 8.37
N LYS A 181 3.37 -17.43 9.20
CA LYS A 181 3.96 -18.76 9.37
C LYS A 181 3.54 -19.63 8.19
N LYS A 182 4.55 -19.80 7.33
CA LYS A 182 4.73 -20.85 6.31
C LYS A 182 3.84 -20.67 5.07
N LYS A 183 4.33 -19.82 4.15
CA LYS A 183 3.93 -19.71 2.73
C LYS A 183 3.75 -21.07 2.01
N TRP A 184 4.44 -22.12 2.46
CA TRP A 184 4.31 -23.47 1.90
C TRP A 184 3.08 -24.25 2.39
N LEU A 185 2.45 -23.83 3.49
CA LEU A 185 1.22 -24.44 4.04
C LEU A 185 -0.05 -23.69 3.63
N SER A 186 0.06 -22.45 3.16
CA SER A 186 -1.09 -21.66 2.71
C SER A 186 -1.55 -22.12 1.33
N LYS A 187 -2.84 -22.47 1.19
CA LYS A 187 -3.48 -22.71 -0.10
C LYS A 187 -3.21 -21.51 -1.01
N THR A 188 -2.56 -21.77 -2.14
CA THR A 188 -2.15 -20.74 -3.10
C THR A 188 -3.01 -20.88 -4.35
N HIS A 189 -3.65 -19.80 -4.74
CA HIS A 189 -4.42 -19.72 -5.97
C HIS A 189 -3.63 -18.87 -6.97
N LYS A 190 -3.33 -19.43 -8.15
CA LYS A 190 -2.71 -18.66 -9.23
C LYS A 190 -3.72 -17.64 -9.76
N THR A 191 -3.26 -16.41 -9.98
CA THR A 191 -4.04 -15.33 -10.58
C THR A 191 -3.22 -14.63 -11.66
N HIS A 192 -3.88 -13.78 -12.43
CA HIS A 192 -3.25 -13.00 -13.48
C HIS A 192 -3.92 -11.63 -13.60
N PHE A 193 -3.93 -10.89 -12.49
CA PHE A 193 -4.49 -9.52 -12.50
C PHE A 193 -3.39 -8.54 -12.84
N ILE A 194 -3.56 -7.82 -13.95
CA ILE A 194 -2.60 -6.83 -14.45
C ILE A 194 -3.20 -5.45 -14.30
N HIS A 195 -2.78 -4.73 -13.27
CA HIS A 195 -3.20 -3.35 -13.05
C HIS A 195 -2.24 -2.43 -13.79
N LYS A 196 -2.73 -1.74 -14.84
CA LYS A 196 -1.93 -0.80 -15.65
C LYS A 196 -2.13 0.63 -15.13
N TYR A 197 -1.04 1.38 -14.98
CA TYR A 197 -1.09 2.80 -14.61
C TYR A 197 -1.87 3.62 -15.66
N GLN A 198 -2.72 4.53 -15.18
CA GLN A 198 -3.58 5.40 -16.00
C GLN A 198 -3.19 6.86 -15.79
N PRO A 199 -2.28 7.42 -16.61
CA PRO A 199 -1.73 8.77 -16.39
C PRO A 199 -2.74 9.91 -16.58
N LYS A 200 -3.83 9.65 -17.31
CA LYS A 200 -4.90 10.63 -17.56
C LYS A 200 -5.98 10.65 -16.48
N LEU A 201 -5.93 9.75 -15.51
CA LEU A 201 -6.84 9.75 -14.37
C LEU A 201 -6.24 10.54 -13.22
N ILE A 202 -7.02 11.45 -12.67
CA ILE A 202 -6.63 12.30 -11.56
C ILE A 202 -7.27 11.72 -10.29
N ALA A 203 -6.48 11.61 -9.22
CA ALA A 203 -6.94 11.09 -7.95
C ALA A 203 -6.70 12.10 -6.82
N THR A 204 -7.76 12.40 -6.07
CA THR A 204 -7.72 13.35 -4.96
C THR A 204 -8.09 12.62 -3.67
N LYS A 205 -7.16 12.59 -2.70
CA LYS A 205 -7.41 12.03 -1.37
C LYS A 205 -8.27 13.01 -0.56
N ILE A 206 -9.40 12.55 -0.04
CA ILE A 206 -10.31 13.34 0.80
C ILE A 206 -10.76 12.53 2.02
N LYS A 207 -11.31 13.22 3.03
CA LYS A 207 -12.05 12.58 4.12
C LYS A 207 -13.50 12.37 3.69
N ASP A 208 -13.97 11.13 3.76
CA ASP A 208 -15.38 10.81 3.52
C ASP A 208 -16.25 11.44 4.62
N SER A 209 -17.17 12.32 4.24
CA SER A 209 -17.97 13.12 5.18
C SER A 209 -18.84 12.30 6.13
N ARG A 210 -19.18 11.05 5.76
CA ARG A 210 -20.03 10.16 6.57
C ARG A 210 -19.22 9.34 7.57
N THR A 211 -18.02 8.93 7.20
CA THR A 211 -17.22 7.96 7.98
C THR A 211 -15.95 8.56 8.58
N GLY A 212 -15.52 9.74 8.13
CA GLY A 212 -14.23 10.34 8.49
C GLY A 212 -13.01 9.56 7.97
N LEU A 213 -13.23 8.51 7.18
CA LEU A 213 -12.17 7.69 6.61
C LEU A 213 -11.61 8.34 5.35
N ASP A 214 -10.31 8.15 5.12
CA ASP A 214 -9.72 8.55 3.85
C ASP A 214 -10.32 7.75 2.71
N VAL A 215 -10.60 8.43 1.61
CA VAL A 215 -11.02 7.87 0.32
C VAL A 215 -10.31 8.63 -0.79
N PHE A 216 -10.29 8.06 -1.99
CA PHE A 216 -9.86 8.78 -3.18
C PHE A 216 -11.06 9.01 -4.10
N MET A 217 -11.23 10.26 -4.53
CA MET A 217 -12.12 10.59 -5.64
C MET A 217 -11.30 10.59 -6.92
N VAL A 218 -11.82 9.96 -7.97
CA VAL A 218 -11.13 9.83 -9.26
C VAL A 218 -11.99 10.39 -10.38
N GLU A 219 -11.37 11.11 -11.30
CA GLU A 219 -11.97 11.66 -12.52
C GLU A 219 -11.04 11.53 -13.72
N GLY A 220 -11.58 11.79 -14.91
CA GLY A 220 -10.85 11.82 -16.17
C GLY A 220 -11.27 10.74 -17.15
N GLU A 221 -10.36 10.41 -18.04
CA GLU A 221 -10.52 9.39 -19.07
C GLU A 221 -9.31 8.47 -19.10
N PHE A 222 -9.48 7.27 -19.63
CA PHE A 222 -8.40 6.30 -19.72
C PHE A 222 -8.53 5.42 -20.95
N THR A 223 -7.42 4.86 -21.39
CA THR A 223 -7.39 3.91 -22.50
C THR A 223 -7.88 2.55 -22.00
N SER A 224 -8.79 1.92 -22.73
CA SER A 224 -9.23 0.57 -22.42
C SER A 224 -8.03 -0.37 -22.50
N ASN A 225 -7.75 -1.05 -21.41
CA ASN A 225 -6.69 -2.03 -21.36
C ASN A 225 -7.27 -3.34 -21.90
N GLU A 226 -6.92 -3.68 -23.14
CA GLU A 226 -7.01 -5.06 -23.65
C GLU A 226 -6.04 -5.98 -22.87
#